data_AF-A0A2T0HRU6-F1
#
_entry.id   AF-A0A2T0HRU6-F1
#
_cell.length_a   1.000
_cell.length_b   1.000
_cell.length_c   1.000
_cell.angle_alpha   90.00
_cell.angle_beta   90.00
_cell.angle_gamma   90.00
#
_symmetry.space_group_name_H-M   'P 1'
#
loop_
_entity.id
_entity.type
_entity.pdbx_description
1 polymer ?
#
loop_
_entity_poly.entity_id
_entity_poly.type
_entity_poly.pdbx_seq_one_letter_code
_entity_poly.pdbx_strand_id
1 'polypeptide(L)'
;MSPSAIPSSTGLATECRLSSPDSYFQLLTDACQDLDASAGHLLHAQLVLLLMNHIGDETVLREAILIARQGLKTLSVTASHPNHVHTQEART
;
A
#
# COMPACT_ATOMS: atom_id res chain seq x y z
N MET A 1 14.74 -36.83 19.16
CA MET A 1 14.93 -35.43 18.73
C MET A 1 13.71 -35.02 17.93
N SER A 2 12.81 -34.25 18.54
CA SER A 2 11.67 -33.66 17.83
C SER A 2 12.16 -32.41 17.09
N PRO A 3 11.92 -32.25 15.78
CA PRO A 3 12.11 -30.96 15.14
C PRO A 3 10.96 -30.04 15.58
N SER A 4 11.28 -29.05 16.42
CA SER A 4 10.38 -27.93 16.70
C SER A 4 10.36 -27.05 15.47
N ALA A 5 9.45 -27.34 14.53
CA ALA A 5 9.12 -26.41 13.46
C ALA A 5 8.26 -25.31 14.06
N ILE A 6 8.90 -24.23 14.48
CA ILE A 6 8.21 -22.94 14.66
C ILE A 6 7.57 -22.64 13.30
N PRO A 7 6.26 -22.37 13.20
CA PRO A 7 5.70 -21.91 11.94
C PRO A 7 6.38 -20.57 11.62
N SER A 8 7.29 -20.59 10.63
CA SER A 8 7.78 -19.36 10.03
C SER A 8 6.56 -18.63 9.49
N SER A 9 6.20 -17.48 10.07
CA SER A 9 5.11 -16.65 9.56
C SER A 9 5.51 -16.07 8.20
N THR A 10 5.32 -16.88 7.16
CA THR A 10 5.44 -16.52 5.74
C THR A 10 4.22 -15.69 5.32
N GLY A 11 4.02 -14.55 5.97
CA GLY A 11 2.89 -13.65 5.72
C GLY A 11 3.35 -12.22 5.56
N LEU A 12 2.67 -11.45 4.72
CA LEU A 12 2.94 -10.03 4.53
C LEU A 12 2.69 -9.25 5.84
N ALA A 13 3.69 -8.50 6.28
CA ALA A 13 3.51 -7.53 7.35
C ALA A 13 2.72 -6.32 6.83
N THR A 14 1.55 -6.06 7.43
CA THR A 14 0.65 -4.96 7.04
C THR A 14 0.68 -3.80 8.02
N GLU A 15 1.36 -3.97 9.15
CA GLU A 15 1.65 -2.93 10.12
C GLU A 15 2.81 -2.02 9.67
N CYS A 16 2.79 -0.76 10.11
CA CYS A 16 3.90 0.16 9.85
C CYS A 16 5.16 -0.31 10.59
N ARG A 17 6.19 -0.71 9.85
CA ARG A 17 7.50 -1.12 10.40
C ARG A 17 8.59 -0.06 10.26
N LEU A 18 8.26 1.11 9.69
CA LEU A 18 9.21 2.18 9.47
C LEU A 18 9.38 3.00 10.75
N SER A 19 10.63 3.25 11.16
CA SER A 19 10.94 4.08 12.33
C SER A 19 10.57 5.56 12.12
N SER A 20 10.50 6.03 10.87
CA SER A 20 10.18 7.42 10.53
C SER A 20 9.51 7.47 9.16
N PRO A 21 8.21 7.10 9.06
CA PRO A 21 7.50 7.00 7.78
C PRO A 21 7.56 8.30 6.98
N ASP A 22 7.41 9.45 7.63
CA ASP A 22 7.43 10.77 6.97
C ASP A 22 8.76 11.06 6.26
N SER A 23 9.89 10.73 6.88
CA SER A 23 11.21 10.96 6.29
C SER A 23 11.43 10.11 5.03
N TYR A 24 10.92 8.87 5.01
CA TYR A 24 11.00 8.01 3.83
C TYR A 24 10.06 8.49 2.71
N PHE A 25 8.88 9.00 3.05
CA PHE A 25 7.99 9.62 2.06
C PHE A 25 8.58 10.90 1.47
N GLN A 26 9.24 11.72 2.28
CA GLN A 26 9.98 12.89 1.80
C GLN A 26 11.08 12.47 0.82
N LEU A 27 11.89 11.45 1.15
CA LEU A 27 12.91 10.94 0.24
C LEU A 27 12.34 10.52 -1.13
N LEU A 28 11.18 9.85 -1.16
CA LEU A 28 10.51 9.48 -2.40
C LEU A 28 9.98 10.71 -3.17
N THR A 29 9.45 11.69 -2.44
CA THR A 29 8.94 12.95 -3.01
C THR A 29 10.07 13.73 -3.67
N ASP A 30 11.19 13.88 -2.97
CA ASP A 30 12.39 14.57 -3.46
C ASP A 30 12.94 13.87 -4.71
N ALA A 31 12.95 12.53 -4.73
CA ALA A 31 13.38 11.76 -5.89
C ALA A 31 12.50 11.96 -7.14
N CYS A 32 11.24 12.36 -6.95
CA CYS A 32 10.28 12.62 -8.02
C CYS A 32 10.13 14.11 -8.37
N GLN A 33 10.69 15.03 -7.57
CA GLN A 33 10.44 16.47 -7.68
C GLN A 33 10.83 17.04 -9.05
N ASP A 34 11.92 16.55 -9.64
CA ASP A 34 12.44 17.00 -10.92
C ASP A 34 12.00 16.13 -12.10
N LEU A 35 11.12 15.14 -11.88
CA LEU A 35 10.68 14.20 -12.89
C LEU A 35 9.33 14.60 -13.49
N ASP A 36 9.20 14.42 -14.81
CA ASP A 36 7.89 14.46 -15.43
C ASP A 36 7.04 13.23 -15.03
N ALA A 37 5.75 13.25 -15.36
CA ALA A 37 4.84 12.18 -15.00
C ALA A 37 5.27 10.80 -15.53
N SER A 38 5.86 10.72 -16.73
CA SER A 38 6.30 9.44 -17.31
C SER A 38 7.55 8.91 -16.61
N ALA A 39 8.51 9.79 -16.35
CA ALA A 39 9.73 9.46 -15.61
C ALA A 39 9.43 9.06 -14.16
N GLY A 40 8.49 9.73 -13.49
CA GLY A 40 8.02 9.35 -12.16
C GLY A 40 7.40 7.95 -12.13
N HIS A 41 6.59 7.58 -13.14
CA HIS A 41 6.08 6.21 -13.26
C HIS A 41 7.18 5.17 -13.46
N LEU A 42 8.21 5.48 -14.26
CA LEU A 42 9.36 4.59 -14.45
C LEU A 42 10.16 4.42 -13.15
N LEU A 43 10.39 5.51 -12.41
CA LEU A 43 11.04 5.45 -11.09
C LEU A 43 10.26 4.56 -10.14
N HIS A 44 8.93 4.73 -10.04
CA HIS A 44 8.10 3.88 -9.19
C HIS A 44 8.15 2.40 -9.61
N ALA A 45 8.10 2.10 -10.91
CA ALA A 45 8.19 0.72 -11.40
C ALA A 45 9.55 0.08 -11.08
N GLN A 46 10.64 0.83 -11.25
CA GLN A 46 11.99 0.36 -10.92
C GLN A 46 12.16 0.14 -9.41
N LEU A 47 11.65 1.06 -8.59
CA LEU A 47 11.66 0.93 -7.13
C LEU A 47 10.90 -0.32 -6.69
N VAL A 48 9.69 -0.54 -7.22
CA VAL A 48 8.90 -1.75 -6.94
C VAL A 48 9.67 -3.00 -7.31
N LEU A 49 10.31 -3.06 -8.48
CA LEU A 49 11.12 -4.21 -8.89
C LEU A 49 12.29 -4.48 -7.94
N LEU A 50 13.00 -3.44 -7.52
CA LEU A 50 14.10 -3.56 -6.54
C LEU A 50 13.60 -4.11 -5.20
N LEU A 51 12.46 -3.62 -4.70
CA LEU A 51 11.85 -4.10 -3.46
C LEU A 51 11.36 -5.55 -3.60
N MET A 52 10.79 -5.91 -4.75
CA MET A 52 10.40 -7.30 -5.03
C MET A 52 11.59 -8.25 -4.98
N ASN A 53 12.71 -7.85 -5.59
CA ASN A 53 13.96 -8.61 -5.57
C ASN A 53 14.53 -8.71 -4.15
N HIS A 54 14.42 -7.65 -3.35
CA HIS A 54 14.87 -7.64 -1.96
C HIS A 54 14.04 -8.57 -1.06
N ILE A 55 12.71 -8.60 -1.27
CA ILE A 55 11.80 -9.47 -0.51
C ILE A 55 12.04 -10.96 -0.87
N GLY A 56 12.13 -11.28 -2.17
CA GLY A 56 12.47 -12.63 -2.65
C GLY A 56 11.47 -13.76 -2.35
N ASP A 57 10.40 -13.49 -1.60
CA ASP A 57 9.37 -14.46 -1.21
C ASP A 57 8.10 -14.32 -2.08
N GLU A 58 7.85 -15.34 -2.91
CA GLU A 58 6.70 -15.39 -3.83
C GLU A 58 5.34 -15.31 -3.12
N THR A 59 5.22 -15.88 -1.91
CA THR A 59 3.98 -15.88 -1.14
C THR A 59 3.66 -14.47 -0.66
N VAL A 60 4.67 -13.79 -0.08
CA VAL A 60 4.56 -12.40 0.38
C VAL A 60 4.21 -11.46 -0.78
N LEU A 61 4.86 -11.64 -1.94
CA LEU A 61 4.59 -10.82 -3.13
C LEU A 61 3.17 -11.02 -3.67
N ARG A 62 2.68 -12.26 -3.74
CA ARG A 62 1.29 -12.53 -4.15
C ARG A 62 0.28 -11.91 -3.20
N GLU A 63 0.49 -12.05 -1.90
CA GLU A 63 -0.39 -11.49 -0.88
C GLU A 63 -0.44 -9.95 -0.98
N ALA A 64 0.72 -9.31 -1.13
CA ALA A 64 0.82 -7.85 -1.31
C ALA A 64 0.03 -7.35 -2.52
N ILE A 65 0.16 -8.02 -3.67
CA ILE A 65 -0.57 -7.65 -4.90
C ILE A 65 -2.09 -7.80 -4.69
N LEU A 66 -2.53 -8.88 -4.02
CA LEU A 66 -3.95 -9.09 -3.73
C LEU A 66 -4.51 -8.00 -2.80
N ILE A 67 -3.77 -7.63 -1.75
CA ILE A 67 -4.17 -6.58 -0.81
C ILE A 67 -4.22 -5.21 -1.51
N ALA A 68 -3.20 -4.86 -2.29
CA ALA A 68 -3.17 -3.60 -3.03
C ALA A 68 -4.38 -3.45 -3.98
N ARG A 69 -4.75 -4.51 -4.70
CA ARG A 69 -5.93 -4.52 -5.57
C ARG A 69 -7.25 -4.36 -4.80
N GLN A 70 -7.35 -4.93 -3.60
CA GLN A 70 -8.54 -4.78 -2.75
C GLN A 70 -8.68 -3.34 -2.23
N GLY A 71 -7.58 -2.72 -1.81
CA GLY A 71 -7.57 -1.32 -1.36
C GLY A 71 -8.14 -0.35 -2.41
N LEU A 72 -7.77 -0.53 -3.68
CA LEU A 72 -8.32 0.29 -4.78
C LEU A 72 -9.83 0.09 -4.97
N LYS A 73 -10.33 -1.15 -4.81
CA LYS A 73 -11.77 -1.44 -4.89
C LYS A 73 -12.53 -0.76 -3.73
N THR A 74 -11.96 -0.75 -2.53
CA THR A 74 -12.54 -0.04 -1.38
C THR A 74 -12.60 1.46 -1.61
N LEU A 75 -11.52 2.08 -2.12
CA LEU A 75 -11.51 3.51 -2.43
C LEU A 75 -12.59 3.90 -3.46
N SER A 76 -12.81 3.05 -4.47
CA SER A 76 -13.87 3.25 -5.45
C SER A 76 -15.27 3.08 -4.86
N VAL A 77 -15.47 2.19 -3.87
CA VAL A 77 -16.80 2.01 -3.25
C VAL A 77 -17.16 3.20 -2.36
N THR A 78 -16.19 3.79 -1.65
CA THR A 78 -16.42 4.98 -0.81
C THR A 78 -16.73 6.21 -1.67
N ALA A 79 -16.07 6.37 -2.82
CA ALA A 79 -16.37 7.43 -3.77
C ALA A 79 -17.76 7.30 -4.43
N SER A 80 -18.35 6.10 -4.46
CA SER A 80 -19.66 5.81 -5.07
C SER A 80 -20.83 5.71 -4.08
N HIS A 81 -20.66 5.98 -2.78
CA HIS A 81 -21.81 6.06 -1.85
C HIS A 81 -22.51 7.43 -1.99
N PRO A 82 -23.78 7.47 -2.45
CA PRO A 82 -24.52 8.71 -2.63
C PRO A 82 -24.99 9.30 -1.29
N ASN A 83 -24.87 10.62 -1.23
CA ASN A 83 -25.39 11.57 -0.26
C ASN A 83 -26.71 11.15 0.44
N HIS A 84 -26.67 10.80 1.74
CA HIS A 84 -27.88 10.83 2.56
C HIS A 84 -28.16 12.29 2.95
N VAL A 85 -28.96 12.98 2.14
CA VAL A 85 -29.53 14.29 2.47
C VAL A 85 -30.46 14.09 3.67
N HIS A 86 -30.00 14.43 4.86
CA HIS A 86 -30.86 14.59 6.02
C HIS A 86 -31.48 16.00 5.92
N THR A 87 -32.61 16.12 5.23
CA THR A 87 -33.44 17.33 5.30
C THR A 87 -34.05 17.38 6.71
N GLN A 88 -33.40 18.11 7.61
CA GLN A 88 -33.94 18.35 8.94
C GLN A 88 -35.14 19.30 8.81
N GLU A 89 -36.30 18.79 9.18
CA GLU A 89 -37.57 19.49 9.23
C GLU A 89 -37.44 20.76 10.09
N ALA A 90 -37.72 21.92 9.49
CA ALA A 90 -37.83 23.19 10.19
C ALA A 90 -39.03 23.12 11.13
N ARG A 91 -38.74 22.85 12.41
CA ARG A 91 -39.69 22.91 13.52
C ARG A 91 -39.59 24.30 14.14
N THR A 92 -40.37 25.28 13.66
CA THR A 92 -40.85 26.42 14.46
C THR A 92 -42.07 27.06 13.80
#